data_AF-A0A850S3V2-F1
#
_entry.id   AF-A0A850S3V2-F1
#
_cell.length_a   1.000
_cell.length_b   1.000
_cell.length_c   1.000
_cell.angle_alpha   90.00
_cell.angle_beta   90.00
_cell.angle_gamma   90.00
#
_symmetry.space_group_name_H-M   'P 1'
#
loop_
_entity.id
_entity.type
_entity.pdbx_description
1 polymer ?
#
loop_
_entity_poly.entity_id
_entity_poly.type
_entity_poly.pdbx_seq_one_letter_code
_entity_poly.pdbx_strand_id
1 'polypeptide(L)'
;MFIRFFSLLMFCLTVSATGAWAEPKSSTDKIVDRFIELDQDSSEGVSLDEYLLMVNERAKVRFEEMDANRDGEVTDPEYRDFWQKKKAQWYRLER
;
A
#
# COMPACT_ATOMS: atom_id res chain seq x y z
N MET A 1 -31.21 -52.20 34.54
CA MET A 1 -29.87 -51.92 35.10
C MET A 1 -28.84 -52.62 34.21
N PHE A 2 -28.36 -51.95 33.15
CA PHE A 2 -27.12 -52.30 32.43
C PHE A 2 -26.68 -51.06 31.63
N ILE A 3 -25.93 -50.21 32.32
CA ILE A 3 -24.75 -49.49 31.84
C ILE A 3 -24.92 -48.76 30.49
N ARG A 4 -25.42 -47.52 30.58
CA ARG A 4 -25.20 -46.46 29.60
C ARG A 4 -23.74 -45.99 29.66
N PHE A 5 -22.80 -46.78 29.14
CA PHE A 5 -21.40 -46.37 29.03
C PHE A 5 -20.74 -47.10 27.86
N PHE A 6 -21.03 -46.73 26.62
CA PHE A 6 -20.13 -47.01 25.50
C PHE A 6 -20.46 -46.14 24.28
N SER A 7 -20.32 -44.82 24.46
CA SER A 7 -20.30 -43.89 23.32
C SER A 7 -19.36 -42.73 23.65
N LEU A 8 -18.20 -43.10 24.20
CA LEU A 8 -17.08 -42.22 24.49
C LEU A 8 -15.99 -42.51 23.46
N LEU A 9 -16.29 -42.33 22.17
CA LEU A 9 -15.31 -42.43 21.08
C LEU A 9 -15.81 -41.70 19.83
N MET A 10 -15.97 -40.40 19.92
CA MET A 10 -15.83 -39.46 18.78
C MET A 10 -15.71 -38.04 19.35
N PHE A 11 -14.86 -37.92 20.37
CA PHE A 11 -14.15 -36.69 20.69
C PHE A 11 -13.10 -36.51 19.59
N CYS A 12 -12.94 -35.28 19.10
CA CYS A 12 -12.02 -34.88 18.03
C CYS A 12 -12.53 -35.03 16.57
N LEU A 13 -13.68 -34.41 16.25
CA LEU A 13 -13.69 -33.57 15.04
C LEU A 13 -12.94 -32.28 15.41
N THR A 14 -11.62 -32.38 15.46
CA THR A 14 -10.75 -31.21 15.49
C THR A 14 -11.03 -30.44 14.22
N VAL A 15 -11.76 -29.34 14.35
CA VAL A 15 -11.70 -28.22 13.40
C VAL A 15 -10.22 -27.89 13.26
N SER A 16 -9.58 -28.47 12.25
CA SER A 16 -8.32 -27.97 11.74
C SER A 16 -8.73 -26.72 10.98
N ALA A 17 -9.00 -25.64 11.72
CA ALA A 17 -8.79 -24.32 11.18
C ALA A 17 -7.28 -24.27 10.94
N THR A 18 -6.86 -24.77 9.78
CA THR A 18 -5.61 -24.38 9.16
C THR A 18 -5.76 -22.89 8.97
N GLY A 19 -5.37 -22.13 10.01
CA GLY A 19 -5.07 -20.73 9.85
C GLY A 19 -4.08 -20.69 8.71
N ALA A 20 -4.53 -20.20 7.55
CA ALA A 20 -3.65 -19.87 6.46
C ALA A 20 -2.72 -18.81 7.05
N TRP A 21 -1.55 -19.24 7.51
CA TRP A 21 -0.45 -18.35 7.82
C TRP A 21 -0.06 -17.76 6.47
N ALA A 22 -0.70 -16.65 6.11
CA ALA A 22 -0.31 -15.90 4.92
C ALA A 22 1.14 -15.51 5.13
N GLU A 23 2.03 -16.01 4.27
CA GLU A 23 3.43 -15.65 4.35
C GLU A 23 3.58 -14.13 4.27
N PRO A 24 4.48 -13.52 5.05
CA PRO A 24 4.71 -12.09 4.96
C PRO A 24 5.10 -11.71 3.54
N LYS A 25 4.33 -10.80 2.92
CA LYS A 25 4.62 -10.28 1.58
C LYS A 25 6.05 -9.74 1.50
N SER A 26 6.78 -10.17 0.47
CA SER A 26 8.09 -9.63 0.10
C SER A 26 8.00 -8.13 -0.20
N SER A 27 9.14 -7.44 -0.13
CA SER A 27 9.26 -6.07 -0.63
C SER A 27 8.84 -5.97 -2.10
N THR A 28 9.16 -6.99 -2.90
CA THR A 28 8.74 -7.07 -4.31
C THR A 28 7.24 -7.18 -4.43
N ASP A 29 6.60 -8.05 -3.64
CA ASP A 29 5.15 -8.27 -3.70
C ASP A 29 4.38 -6.98 -3.38
N LYS A 30 4.85 -6.21 -2.40
CA LYS A 30 4.24 -4.91 -2.08
C LYS A 30 4.36 -3.92 -3.23
N ILE A 31 5.46 -3.93 -3.98
CA ILE A 31 5.63 -3.06 -5.16
C ILE A 31 4.69 -3.52 -6.27
N VAL A 32 4.61 -4.83 -6.51
CA VAL A 32 3.75 -5.42 -7.53
C VAL A 32 2.28 -5.16 -7.21
N ASP A 33 1.84 -5.32 -5.96
CA ASP A 33 0.48 -4.99 -5.53
C ASP A 33 0.11 -3.55 -5.91
N ARG A 34 1.00 -2.59 -5.60
CA ARG A 34 0.78 -1.17 -5.91
C ARG A 34 0.86 -0.87 -7.41
N PHE A 35 1.57 -1.69 -8.17
CA PHE A 35 1.66 -1.56 -9.61
C PHE A 35 0.41 -2.09 -10.30
N ILE A 36 -0.10 -3.25 -9.87
CA ILE A 36 -1.33 -3.85 -10.40
C ILE A 36 -2.56 -3.02 -10.03
N GLU A 37 -2.55 -2.25 -8.94
CA GLU A 37 -3.58 -1.23 -8.68
C GLU A 37 -3.75 -0.19 -9.83
N LEU A 38 -2.78 -0.07 -10.75
CA LEU A 38 -2.85 0.83 -11.90
C LEU A 38 -3.55 0.24 -13.12
N ASP A 39 -3.69 -1.10 -13.18
CA ASP A 39 -4.36 -1.82 -14.25
C ASP A 39 -5.88 -1.62 -14.10
N GLN A 40 -6.43 -0.68 -14.87
CA GLN A 40 -7.83 -0.30 -14.82
C GLN A 40 -8.69 -1.18 -15.75
N ASP A 41 -8.08 -1.69 -16.81
CA ASP A 41 -8.78 -2.51 -17.80
C ASP A 41 -8.69 -4.03 -17.53
N SER A 42 -7.99 -4.42 -16.45
CA SER A 42 -7.78 -5.81 -16.04
C SER A 42 -7.06 -6.63 -17.12
N SER A 43 -6.13 -6.00 -17.84
CA SER A 43 -5.31 -6.64 -18.87
C SER A 43 -4.16 -7.49 -18.32
N GLU A 44 -4.01 -7.57 -16.99
CA GLU A 44 -2.89 -8.21 -16.28
C GLU A 44 -1.55 -7.48 -16.51
N GLY A 45 -1.62 -6.25 -17.02
CA GLY A 45 -0.47 -5.38 -17.28
C GLY A 45 -0.84 -3.92 -17.08
N VAL A 46 0.17 -3.05 -17.01
CA VAL A 46 -0.05 -1.61 -16.95
C VAL A 46 0.42 -1.01 -18.26
N SER A 47 -0.52 -0.43 -19.00
CA SER A 47 -0.24 0.31 -20.23
C SER A 47 0.50 1.62 -19.94
N LEU A 48 1.06 2.23 -21.00
CA LEU A 48 1.69 3.54 -20.90
C LEU A 48 0.69 4.61 -20.40
N ASP A 49 -0.55 4.55 -20.88
CA ASP A 49 -1.56 5.55 -20.53
C ASP A 49 -1.96 5.44 -19.06
N GLU A 50 -2.17 4.23 -18.54
CA GLU A 50 -2.44 3.99 -17.11
C GLU A 50 -1.27 4.43 -16.23
N TYR A 51 -0.04 4.15 -16.67
CA TYR A 51 1.15 4.63 -15.98
C TYR A 51 1.20 6.16 -15.96
N LEU A 52 0.94 6.82 -17.09
CA LEU A 52 0.96 8.28 -17.20
C LEU A 52 -0.15 8.94 -16.38
N LEU A 53 -1.33 8.33 -16.27
CA LEU A 53 -2.39 8.81 -15.37
C LEU A 53 -1.87 8.89 -13.93
N MET A 54 -1.22 7.83 -13.44
CA MET A 54 -0.62 7.83 -12.10
C MET A 54 0.50 8.87 -11.97
N VAL A 55 1.36 9.03 -12.99
CA VAL A 55 2.44 10.03 -12.96
C VAL A 55 1.85 11.43 -12.87
N ASN A 56 0.83 11.73 -13.68
CA ASN A 56 0.18 13.03 -13.72
C ASN A 56 -0.50 13.37 -12.40
N GLU A 57 -1.24 12.43 -11.80
CA GLU A 57 -1.86 12.65 -10.49
C GLU A 57 -0.82 12.93 -9.40
N ARG A 58 0.27 12.15 -9.37
CA ARG A 58 1.36 12.38 -8.40
C ARG A 58 2.09 13.70 -8.64
N ALA A 59 2.34 14.04 -9.90
CA ALA A 59 2.97 15.29 -10.29
C ALA A 59 2.11 16.48 -9.87
N LYS A 60 0.79 16.40 -10.08
CA LYS A 60 -0.17 17.43 -9.68
C LYS A 60 -0.18 17.64 -8.17
N VAL A 61 -0.35 16.58 -7.38
CA VAL A 61 -0.30 16.68 -5.91
C VAL A 61 1.03 17.29 -5.46
N ARG A 62 2.14 16.86 -6.05
CA ARG A 62 3.46 17.40 -5.71
C ARG A 62 3.60 18.87 -6.07
N PHE A 63 3.06 19.27 -7.22
CA PHE A 63 3.07 20.66 -7.68
C PHE A 63 2.25 21.54 -6.73
N GLU A 64 1.04 21.11 -6.37
CA GLU A 64 0.17 21.80 -5.41
C GLU A 64 0.80 21.93 -4.01
N GLU A 65 1.66 20.99 -3.60
CA GLU A 65 2.45 21.12 -2.37
C GLU A 65 3.55 22.19 -2.47
N MET A 66 4.05 22.48 -3.67
CA MET A 66 5.15 23.42 -3.93
C MET A 66 4.66 24.84 -4.22
N ASP A 67 3.62 24.97 -5.05
CA ASP A 67 2.96 26.22 -5.42
C ASP A 67 2.20 26.76 -4.19
N ALA A 68 2.89 27.55 -3.39
CA ALA A 68 2.42 27.95 -2.08
C ALA A 68 1.38 29.07 -2.19
N ASN A 69 1.51 29.93 -3.19
CA ASN A 69 0.60 31.03 -3.43
C ASN A 69 -0.58 30.66 -4.36
N ARG A 70 -0.56 29.48 -4.99
CA ARG A 70 -1.57 28.94 -5.90
C ARG A 70 -1.76 29.78 -7.17
N ASP A 71 -0.66 30.32 -7.70
CA ASP A 71 -0.69 31.09 -8.95
C ASP A 71 -0.48 30.24 -10.21
N GLY A 72 -0.21 28.94 -10.04
CA GLY A 72 0.02 28.01 -11.14
C GLY A 72 1.48 27.94 -11.58
N GLU A 73 2.40 28.59 -10.86
CA GLU A 73 3.83 28.50 -11.07
C GLU A 73 4.54 28.09 -9.77
N VAL A 74 5.76 27.56 -9.89
CA VAL A 74 6.62 27.30 -8.73
C VAL A 74 7.89 28.11 -8.92
N THR A 75 8.05 29.11 -8.07
CA THR A 75 9.20 30.02 -8.09
C THR A 75 10.40 29.43 -7.33
N ASP A 76 11.61 30.00 -7.52
CA ASP A 76 12.81 29.59 -6.77
C ASP A 76 12.62 29.69 -5.24
N PRO A 77 12.02 30.76 -4.67
CA PRO A 77 11.72 30.83 -3.24
C PRO A 77 10.82 29.69 -2.76
N GLU A 78 9.73 29.42 -3.46
CA GLU A 78 8.78 28.36 -3.10
C GLU A 78 9.43 26.98 -3.13
N TYR A 79 10.21 26.72 -4.18
CA TYR A 79 10.95 25.47 -4.31
C TYR A 79 11.96 25.27 -3.17
N ARG A 80 12.71 26.32 -2.79
CA ARG A 80 13.67 26.26 -1.67
C ARG A 80 12.97 26.01 -0.35
N ASP A 81 11.91 26.73 -0.05
CA ASP A 81 11.13 26.60 1.19
C ASP A 81 10.55 25.20 1.33
N PHE A 82 9.99 24.69 0.23
CA PHE A 82 9.49 23.33 0.17
C PHE A 82 10.57 22.28 0.48
N TRP A 83 11.76 22.40 -0.12
CA TRP A 83 12.88 21.50 0.16
C TRP A 83 13.42 21.61 1.57
N GLN A 84 13.48 22.81 2.15
CA GLN A 84 13.87 22.97 3.55
C GLN A 84 12.90 22.23 4.48
N LYS A 85 11.57 22.37 4.25
CA LYS A 85 10.54 21.67 5.00
C LYS A 85 10.65 20.16 4.86
N LYS A 86 10.78 19.64 3.63
CA LYS A 86 10.94 18.18 3.40
C LYS A 86 12.22 17.68 4.07
N LYS A 87 13.39 18.28 3.84
CA LYS A 87 14.65 17.85 4.48
C LYS A 87 14.54 17.80 6.00
N ALA A 88 13.93 18.81 6.62
CA ALA A 88 13.73 18.83 8.07
C ALA A 88 12.84 17.67 8.58
N GLN A 89 11.90 17.18 7.78
CA GLN A 89 11.10 15.99 8.11
C GLN A 89 11.95 14.71 8.07
N TRP A 90 12.78 14.55 7.03
CA TRP A 90 13.66 13.37 6.89
C TRP A 90 14.68 13.28 8.03
N TYR A 91 15.43 14.36 8.30
CA TYR A 91 16.43 14.38 9.38
C TYR A 91 15.83 14.32 10.80
N ARG A 92 14.52 14.54 10.97
CA ARG A 92 13.84 14.34 12.25
C ARG A 92 13.58 12.86 12.54
N LEU A 93 13.40 12.04 11.51
CA LEU A 93 13.11 10.61 11.63
C LEU A 93 14.36 9.76 11.89
N GLU A 94 15.56 10.30 11.63
CA GLU A 94 16.85 9.62 11.83
C GLU A 94 17.45 9.80 13.24
N ARG A 95 16.71 10.37 14.20
CA ARG A 95 17.21 10.72 15.53
C ARG A 95 16.52 9.97 16.67
#